data_AF-A0A7W1JAE1-F1
#
_entry.id   AF-A0A7W1JAE1-F1
#
_cell.length_a   1.000
_cell.length_b   1.000
_cell.length_c   1.000
_cell.angle_alpha   90.00
_cell.angle_beta   90.00
_cell.angle_gamma   90.00
#
_symmetry.space_group_name_H-M   'P 1'
#
loop_
_entity.id
_entity.type
_entity.pdbx_description
1 polymer ?
#
loop_
_entity_poly.entity_id
_entity_poly.type
_entity_poly.pdbx_seq_one_letter_code
_entity_poly.pdbx_strand_id
1 'polypeptide(L)' 'MATYTISVIHGDGIGPEVGAEGLKVLSALGAACGHRFETREYIAGGAAI' A
#
# COMPACT_ATOMS: atom_id res chain seq x y z
N MET A 1 -12.51 10.85 11.80
CA MET A 1 -11.22 10.94 11.06
C MET A 1 -10.21 10.07 11.80
N ALA A 2 -9.46 9.21 11.10
CA ALA A 2 -8.63 8.18 11.74
C ALA A 2 -7.32 7.97 10.97
N THR A 3 -6.31 7.48 11.69
CA THR A 3 -5.01 7.08 11.15
C THR A 3 -4.92 5.56 11.14
N TYR A 4 -4.54 4.99 9.99
CA TYR A 4 -4.33 3.56 9.83
C TYR A 4 -2.89 3.30 9.42
N THR A 5 -2.25 2.33 10.08
CA THR A 5 -0.93 1.84 9.70
C THR A 5 -1.09 0.58 8.85
N ILE A 6 -0.49 0.56 7.67
CA ILE A 6 -0.63 -0.50 6.67
C ILE A 6 0.75 -1.06 6.33
N SER A 7 0.94 -2.36 6.54
CA SER A 7 2.06 -3.08 5.95
C SER A 7 1.77 -3.36 4.48
N VAL A 8 2.62 -2.85 3.59
CA VAL A 8 2.50 -3.04 2.15
C VAL A 8 3.46 -4.13 1.72
N ILE A 9 2.91 -5.21 1.15
CA ILE A 9 3.68 -6.34 0.63
C ILE A 9 3.30 -6.49 -0.84
N HIS A 10 4.19 -6.10 -1.74
CA HIS A 10 3.95 -6.15 -3.18
C HIS A 10 3.97 -7.57 -3.73
N GLY A 11 4.74 -8.47 -3.12
CA GLY A 11 4.86 -9.86 -3.57
C GLY A 11 5.53 -9.99 -4.94
N ASP A 12 5.07 -10.97 -5.72
CA ASP A 12 5.67 -11.40 -6.98
C ASP A 12 4.79 -11.13 -8.21
N GLY A 13 5.32 -11.44 -9.39
CA GLY A 13 4.59 -11.29 -10.65
C GLY A 13 4.23 -9.82 -10.90
N ILE A 14 2.96 -9.53 -11.16
CA ILE A 14 2.46 -8.16 -11.39
C ILE A 14 2.16 -7.38 -10.09
N GLY A 15 2.44 -7.98 -8.93
CA GLY A 15 2.12 -7.43 -7.61
C GLY A 15 2.73 -6.05 -7.34
N PRO A 16 4.00 -5.78 -7.68
CA PRO A 16 4.58 -4.44 -7.60
C PRO A 16 3.81 -3.39 -8.41
N GLU A 17 3.44 -3.71 -9.64
CA GLU A 17 2.76 -2.79 -10.56
C GLU A 17 1.35 -2.43 -10.07
N VAL A 18 0.54 -3.44 -9.73
CA VAL A 18 -0.84 -3.19 -9.26
C VAL A 18 -0.87 -2.62 -7.84
N GLY A 19 0.09 -3.02 -6.99
CA GLY A 19 0.21 -2.50 -5.63
C GLY A 19 0.52 -1.01 -5.61
N ALA A 20 1.38 -0.53 -6.52
CA ALA A 20 1.69 0.89 -6.66
C ALA A 20 0.44 1.72 -7.01
N GLU A 21 -0.44 1.23 -7.88
CA GLU A 21 -1.70 1.91 -8.19
C GLU A 21 -2.67 1.89 -7.01
N GLY A 22 -2.71 0.80 -6.23
CA GLY A 22 -3.49 0.72 -4.99
C GLY A 22 -3.11 1.80 -3.98
N LEU A 23 -1.80 2.09 -3.84
CA LEU A 23 -1.32 3.16 -2.95
C LEU A 23 -1.78 4.56 -3.42
N LYS A 24 -1.86 4.80 -4.73
CA LYS A 24 -2.40 6.07 -5.26
C LYS A 24 -3.87 6.24 -4.91
N VAL A 25 -4.66 5.16 -5.01
CA VAL A 25 -6.07 5.18 -4.61
C VAL A 25 -6.22 5.44 -3.11
N LEU A 26 -5.41 4.81 -2.26
CA LEU A 26 -5.43 5.08 -0.81
C LEU A 26 -5.07 6.55 -0.49
N SER A 27 -4.10 7.12 -1.20
CA SER A 27 -3.76 8.55 -1.05
C SER A 27 -4.95 9.45 -1.44
N ALA A 28 -5.61 9.17 -2.56
CA ALA A 28 -6.78 9.93 -3.01
C ALA A 28 -7.95 9.80 -2.02
N LEU A 29 -8.20 8.59 -1.51
CA LEU A 29 -9.23 8.32 -0.50
C LEU A 29 -8.93 9.05 0.82
N GLY A 30 -7.66 9.07 1.24
CA GLY A 30 -7.23 9.78 2.43
C GLY A 30 -7.56 11.28 2.35
N ALA A 31 -7.27 11.90 1.21
CA ALA A 31 -7.62 13.29 0.95
C ALA A 31 -9.14 13.52 0.89
N ALA A 32 -9.89 12.63 0.22
CA ALA A 32 -11.33 12.79 0.00
C ALA A 32 -12.18 12.56 1.27
N CYS A 33 -11.75 11.62 2.12
CA CYS A 33 -12.51 11.20 3.31
C CYS A 33 -11.88 11.68 4.63
N GLY A 34 -10.74 12.36 4.58
CA GLY A 34 -9.98 12.84 5.73
C GLY A 34 -9.13 11.77 6.43
N HIS A 35 -9.06 10.53 5.93
CA HIS A 35 -8.23 9.51 6.57
C HIS A 35 -6.73 9.75 6.33
N ARG A 36 -5.91 9.35 7.30
CA ARG A 36 -4.46 9.25 7.13
C ARG A 36 -4.06 7.78 7.01
N PHE A 37 -3.30 7.46 5.97
CA PHE A 37 -2.72 6.14 5.78
C PHE A 37 -1.21 6.24 5.92
N GLU A 38 -0.65 5.51 6.87
CA GLU A 38 0.80 5.38 7.07
C GLU A 38 1.22 4.01 6.57
N THR A 39 2.00 3.99 5.50
CA THR A 39 2.39 2.75 4.84
C THR A 39 3.84 2.43 5.16
N ARG A 40 4.14 1.14 5.32
CA ARG A 40 5.50 0.63 5.40
C ARG A 40 5.65 -0.58 4.51
N GLU A 41 6.63 -0.53 3.63
CA GLU A 41 6.90 -1.61 2.68
C GLU A 41 7.68 -2.75 3.34
N TYR A 42 7.34 -3.98 2.93
CA TYR A 42 8.01 -5.21 3.30
C TYR A 42 8.08 -6.14 2.10
N ILE A 43 9.09 -7.01 2.09
CA ILE A 43 9.26 -8.07 1.09
C ILE A 43 8.64 -9.38 1.59
N ALA A 44 8.00 -10.12 0.70
CA ALA A 44 7.54 -11.50 0.93
C ALA A 44 7.43 -12.24 -0.42
N GLY A 45 7.31 -13.57 -0.38
CA GLY A 45 7.22 -14.41 -1.58
C GLY A 45 8.57 -14.67 -2.23
N GLY A 46 8.58 -14.88 -3.54
CA GLY A 46 9.81 -15.01 -4.34
C GLY A 46 10.71 -13.78 -4.28
N ALA A 47 10.13 -12.59 -4.10
CA ALA A 47 10.84 -11.32 -3.89
C ALA A 47 11.62 -11.27 -2.56
N ALA A 48 11.43 -12.25 -1.67
CA ALA A 48 12.10 -12.35 -0.37
C ALA A 48 13.11 -13.51 -0.28
N ILE A 49 13.43 -14.19 -1.39
CA ILE A 49 14.34 -15.34 -1.45
C ILE A 49 15.59 -15.00 -2.24
#